data_AF-A0A7I8DAF7-F1
#
_entry.id   AF-A0A7I8DAF7-F1
#
_cell.length_a   1.000
_cell.length_b   1.000
_cell.length_c   1.000
_cell.angle_alpha   90.00
_cell.angle_beta   90.00
_cell.angle_gamma   90.00
#
_symmetry.space_group_name_H-M   'P 1'
#
loop_
_entity.id
_entity.type
_entity.pdbx_description
1 polymer ?
#
loop_
_entity_poly.entity_id
_entity_poly.type
_entity_poly.pdbx_seq_one_letter_code
_entity_poly.pdbx_strand_id
1 'polypeptide(L)'
;MNHKLEEPVWEKLSIVEEYPILDVPAYHLGGWYDCFLGPTLKNFTEMREKAPGERARTWQKLIIGPGAHGVFTPVIQIREAPRSKVRK
;
A
#
# COMPACT_ATOMS: atom_id res chain seq x y z
N MET A 1 -20.83 -11.13 -22.71
CA MET A 1 -19.42 -10.72 -22.52
C MET A 1 -18.91 -11.34 -21.25
N ASN A 2 -18.41 -12.58 -21.34
CA ASN A 2 -17.89 -13.33 -20.20
C ASN A 2 -16.36 -13.31 -20.31
N HIS A 3 -15.75 -12.18 -19.92
CA HIS A 3 -14.30 -12.01 -19.95
C HIS A 3 -13.70 -12.55 -18.66
N LYS A 4 -13.86 -13.86 -18.40
CA LYS A 4 -12.86 -14.56 -17.58
C LYS A 4 -11.61 -14.59 -18.44
N LEU A 5 -10.78 -13.56 -18.31
CA LEU A 5 -9.44 -13.56 -18.88
C LEU A 5 -8.77 -14.82 -18.36
N GLU A 6 -8.34 -15.70 -19.27
CA GLU A 6 -7.69 -16.94 -18.92
C GLU A 6 -6.52 -16.64 -17.97
N GLU A 7 -6.53 -17.32 -16.82
CA GLU A 7 -5.47 -17.35 -15.78
C GLU A 7 -4.04 -17.08 -16.30
N PRO A 8 -3.56 -17.67 -17.43
CA PRO A 8 -2.19 -17.50 -17.94
C PRO A 8 -1.72 -16.08 -18.27
N VAL A 9 -2.59 -15.10 -18.49
CA VAL A 9 -2.15 -13.71 -18.77
C VAL A 9 -1.85 -12.97 -17.47
N TRP A 10 -2.63 -13.20 -16.42
CA TRP A 10 -2.46 -12.52 -15.13
C TRP A 10 -1.24 -13.00 -14.38
N GLU A 11 -0.95 -14.30 -14.45
CA GLU A 11 0.26 -14.88 -13.83
C GLU A 11 1.53 -14.22 -14.38
N LYS A 12 1.61 -13.99 -15.69
CA LYS A 12 2.77 -13.36 -16.33
C LYS A 12 2.97 -11.89 -15.98
N LEU A 13 1.90 -11.19 -15.59
CA LEU A 13 1.93 -9.79 -15.21
C LEU A 13 2.06 -9.59 -13.70
N SER A 14 1.84 -10.65 -12.93
CA SER A 14 1.91 -10.63 -11.47
C SER A 14 3.36 -10.73 -11.02
N ILE A 15 3.70 -9.96 -9.99
CA ILE A 15 5.00 -10.05 -9.31
C ILE A 15 4.98 -11.01 -8.12
N VAL A 16 3.85 -11.65 -7.84
CA VAL A 16 3.63 -12.39 -6.59
C VAL A 16 4.62 -13.55 -6.39
N GLU A 17 5.04 -14.20 -7.47
CA GLU A 17 6.04 -15.27 -7.42
C GLU A 17 7.47 -14.77 -7.61
N GLU A 18 7.65 -13.48 -7.93
CA GLU A 18 8.93 -12.89 -8.29
C GLU A 18 9.65 -12.22 -7.12
N TYR A 19 9.05 -12.14 -5.92
CA TYR A 19 9.71 -11.53 -4.75
C TYR A 19 11.14 -12.05 -4.48
N PRO A 20 11.44 -13.36 -4.65
CA PRO A 20 12.79 -13.89 -4.47
C PRO A 20 13.82 -13.46 -5.52
N ILE A 21 13.47 -12.63 -6.50
CA ILE A 21 14.42 -12.02 -7.45
C ILE A 21 14.45 -10.49 -7.36
N LEU A 22 13.56 -9.88 -6.56
CA LEU A 22 13.45 -8.42 -6.43
C LEU A 22 14.42 -7.86 -5.38
N ASP A 23 15.69 -7.68 -5.75
CA ASP A 23 16.70 -7.04 -4.89
C ASP A 23 16.69 -5.50 -4.98
N VAL A 24 15.53 -4.90 -4.71
CA VAL A 24 15.35 -3.44 -4.77
C VAL A 24 14.72 -2.90 -3.48
N PRO A 25 15.23 -1.77 -2.93
CA PRO A 25 14.49 -1.01 -1.91
C PRO A 25 13.17 -0.49 -2.48
N ALA A 26 12.09 -0.55 -1.70
CA ALA A 26 10.81 0.01 -2.10
C ALA A 26 10.09 0.75 -0.96
N TYR A 27 9.32 1.76 -1.37
CA TYR A 27 8.46 2.53 -0.50
C TYR A 27 7.00 2.28 -0.88
N HIS A 28 6.28 1.59 -0.02
CA HIS A 28 4.89 1.19 -0.22
C HIS A 28 3.97 2.26 0.36
N LEU A 29 3.07 2.80 -0.46
CA LEU A 29 2.12 3.82 -0.06
C LEU A 29 0.69 3.29 -0.24
N GLY A 30 -0.11 3.37 0.82
CA GLY A 30 -1.51 2.95 0.79
C GLY A 30 -2.43 3.86 1.60
N GLY A 31 -3.73 3.68 1.39
CA GLY A 31 -4.78 4.30 2.19
C GLY A 31 -5.62 3.26 2.94
N TRP A 32 -6.11 3.59 4.12
CA TRP A 32 -7.01 2.71 4.91
C TRP A 32 -8.28 2.31 4.15
N TYR A 33 -8.73 3.16 3.24
CA TYR A 33 -9.91 2.95 2.40
C TYR A 33 -9.55 2.73 0.92
N ASP A 34 -8.29 2.41 0.63
CA ASP A 34 -7.83 2.09 -0.73
C ASP A 34 -8.17 0.63 -1.06
N CYS A 35 -8.75 0.41 -2.24
CA CYS A 35 -9.07 -0.93 -2.75
C CYS A 35 -7.82 -1.79 -2.98
N PHE A 36 -6.64 -1.19 -3.12
CA PHE A 36 -5.36 -1.89 -3.30
C PHE A 36 -4.54 -2.06 -2.01
N LEU A 37 -5.12 -1.76 -0.84
CA LEU A 37 -4.39 -1.88 0.43
C LEU A 37 -3.89 -3.32 0.68
N GLY A 38 -4.73 -4.34 0.43
CA GLY A 38 -4.35 -5.73 0.61
C GLY A 38 -3.09 -6.13 -0.19
N PRO A 39 -3.09 -5.96 -1.52
CA PRO A 39 -1.90 -6.18 -2.35
C PRO A 39 -0.69 -5.35 -1.92
N THR A 40 -0.88 -4.08 -1.53
CA THR A 40 0.22 -3.21 -1.04
C THR A 40 0.88 -3.78 0.21
N LEU A 41 0.07 -4.23 1.18
CA LEU A 41 0.57 -4.88 2.39
C LEU A 41 1.31 -6.17 2.07
N LYS A 42 0.76 -6.99 1.17
CA LYS A 42 1.40 -8.25 0.71
C LYS A 42 2.77 -7.97 0.09
N ASN A 43 2.87 -7.00 -0.82
CA ASN A 43 4.15 -6.64 -1.43
C ASN A 43 5.17 -6.21 -0.36
N PHE A 44 4.77 -5.36 0.59
CA PHE A 44 5.64 -4.92 1.67
C PHE A 44 6.14 -6.08 2.53
N THR A 45 5.24 -6.96 2.99
CA THR A 45 5.63 -8.08 3.87
C THR A 45 6.49 -9.09 3.14
N GLU A 46 6.08 -9.49 1.94
CA GLU A 46 6.77 -10.52 1.16
C GLU A 46 8.13 -10.05 0.67
N MET A 47 8.26 -8.80 0.19
CA MET A 47 9.57 -8.27 -0.21
C MET A 47 10.51 -8.09 0.99
N ARG A 48 9.97 -7.74 2.17
CA ARG A 48 10.78 -7.63 3.39
C ARG A 48 11.32 -8.97 3.87
N GLU A 49 10.58 -10.04 3.63
CA GLU A 49 10.95 -11.41 4.01
C GLU A 49 11.80 -12.11 2.95
N LYS A 50 11.39 -12.03 1.68
CA LYS A 50 11.87 -12.90 0.60
C LYS A 50 12.85 -12.25 -0.37
N ALA A 51 13.03 -10.94 -0.37
CA ALA A 51 13.99 -10.30 -1.29
C ALA A 51 15.42 -10.86 -1.07
N PRO A 52 16.23 -11.05 -2.13
CA PRO A 52 17.55 -11.68 -2.03
C PRO A 52 18.51 -10.97 -1.08
N GLY A 53 18.64 -9.65 -1.26
CA GLY A 53 19.64 -8.85 -0.57
C GLY A 53 19.12 -8.27 0.74
N GLU A 54 20.02 -8.22 1.73
CA GLU A 54 19.74 -7.59 3.02
C GLU A 54 19.38 -6.11 2.86
N ARG A 55 19.96 -5.43 1.87
CA ARG A 55 19.62 -4.05 1.52
C ARG A 55 18.15 -3.95 1.09
N ALA A 56 17.69 -4.79 0.17
CA ALA A 56 16.29 -4.77 -0.26
C ALA A 56 15.35 -5.06 0.91
N ARG A 57 15.62 -6.10 1.72
CA ARG A 57 14.80 -6.44 2.89
C ARG A 57 14.71 -5.31 3.92
N THR A 58 15.85 -4.70 4.27
CA THR A 58 15.94 -3.65 5.31
C THR A 58 15.26 -2.35 4.90
N TRP A 59 15.30 -2.03 3.61
CA TRP A 59 14.80 -0.77 3.06
C TRP A 59 13.40 -0.87 2.44
N GLN A 60 12.64 -1.93 2.72
CA GLN A 60 11.19 -1.91 2.54
C GLN A 60 10.56 -0.99 3.60
N LYS A 61 9.88 0.08 3.16
CA LYS A 61 9.16 1.02 4.04
C LYS A 61 7.69 1.09 3.65
N LEU A 62 6.81 1.38 4.61
CA LEU A 62 5.36 1.44 4.40
C LEU A 62 4.78 2.67 5.10
N ILE A 63 3.94 3.42 4.40
CA ILE A 63 3.05 4.42 4.98
C ILE A 63 1.60 4.11 4.60
N ILE A 64 0.72 4.20 5.59
CA ILE A 64 -0.73 4.09 5.40
C ILE A 64 -1.39 5.36 5.94
N GLY A 65 -2.09 6.08 5.05
CA GLY A 65 -2.87 7.27 5.40
C GLY A 65 -4.38 6.98 5.47
N PRO A 66 -5.19 7.92 5.99
CA PRO A 66 -6.65 7.82 6.01
C PRO A 66 -7.27 8.26 4.66
N GLY A 67 -6.78 7.68 3.57
CA GLY A 67 -7.18 7.98 2.21
C GLY A 67 -7.86 6.79 1.51
N ALA A 68 -8.54 7.09 0.41
CA ALA A 68 -9.02 6.11 -0.56
C ALA A 68 -8.15 6.17 -1.84
N HIS A 69 -8.43 5.30 -2.81
CA HIS A 69 -7.65 5.28 -4.06
C HIS A 69 -7.67 6.65 -4.76
N GLY A 70 -6.50 7.22 -5.01
CA GLY A 70 -6.36 8.56 -5.60
C GLY A 70 -6.69 9.73 -4.66
N VAL A 71 -7.09 9.47 -3.41
CA VAL A 71 -7.41 10.47 -2.40
C VAL A 71 -6.32 10.46 -1.33
N PHE A 72 -5.25 11.19 -1.61
CA PHE A 72 -4.09 11.33 -0.71
C PHE A 72 -4.15 12.57 0.18
N THR A 73 -5.19 13.40 0.01
CA THR A 73 -5.50 14.46 0.96
C THR A 73 -6.04 13.84 2.24
N PRO A 74 -5.65 14.33 3.42
CA PRO A 74 -6.24 13.88 4.66
C PRO A 74 -7.69 14.35 4.69
N VAL A 75 -8.64 13.49 4.27
CA VAL A 75 -10.03 13.60 4.71
C VAL A 75 -10.13 12.99 6.12
N ILE A 76 -9.23 13.42 7.00
CA ILE A 76 -9.53 13.39 8.43
C ILE A 76 -10.38 14.62 8.62
N GLN A 77 -11.68 14.41 8.79
CA GLN A 77 -12.52 15.42 9.41
C GLN A 77 -12.01 15.55 10.85
N ILE A 78 -10.95 16.35 11.05
CA ILE A 78 -10.53 16.76 12.38
C ILE A 78 -11.74 17.51 12.89
N ARG A 79 -12.52 16.88 13.76
CA ARG A 79 -13.53 17.59 14.53
C ARG A 79 -12.74 18.64 15.31
N GLU A 80 -12.73 19.88 14.81
CA GLU A 80 -12.31 20.99 15.66
C GLU A 80 -13.21 20.92 16.89
N ALA A 81 -12.61 20.69 18.06
CA ALA A 81 -13.35 20.84 19.31
C ALA A 81 -13.92 22.27 19.31
N PRO A 82 -15.20 22.47 19.66
CA PRO A 82 -15.77 23.80 19.66
C PRO A 82 -14.93 24.68 20.58
N ARG A 83 -14.29 25.73 20.02
CA ARG A 83 -13.57 26.72 20.82
C ARG A 83 -14.59 27.30 21.80
N SER A 84 -14.39 27.06 23.10
CA SER A 84 -15.21 27.71 24.12
C SER A 84 -15.05 29.22 23.92
N LYS A 85 -16.18 29.91 23.72
CA LYS A 85 -16.19 31.36 23.73
C LYS A 85 -15.79 31.79 25.14
N VAL A 86 -14.55 32.24 25.32
CA VAL A 86 -14.16 33.01 26.49
C VAL A 86 -15.06 34.25 26.49
N ARG A 87 -16.05 34.26 27.38
CA ARG A 87 -16.82 35.48 27.67
C ARG A 87 -15.86 36.43 28.39
N LYS A 88 -15.71 37.64 27.82
CA LYS A 88 -15.10 38.78 28.51
C LYS A 88 -15.96 39.19 29.69
#